data_AF-A0A535R6S5-F1
#
_entry.id   AF-A0A535R6S5-F1
#
_cell.length_a   1.000
_cell.length_b   1.000
_cell.length_c   1.000
_cell.angle_alpha   90.00
_cell.angle_beta   90.00
_cell.angle_gamma   90.00
#
_symmetry.space_group_name_H-M   'P 1'
#
loop_
_entity.id
_entity.type
_entity.pdbx_description
1 polymer ?
#
loop_
_entity_poly.entity_id
_entity_poly.type
_entity_poly.pdbx_seq_one_letter_code
_entity_poly.pdbx_strand_id
1 'polypeptide(L)' 'MSPELRLELIRGAFSGDGAVTTVQKGQNLMLEYATVSKALADGMTLLLQTIGVVPSIRTRWMNKSTQVAYILRVSGYE' A
#
# COMPACT_ATOMS: atom_id res chain seq x y z
N MET A 1 10.90 16.76 4.81
CA MET A 1 11.16 15.36 5.21
C MET A 1 12.37 14.87 4.44
N SER A 2 13.39 14.33 5.10
CA SER A 2 14.55 13.79 4.39
C SER A 2 14.16 12.50 3.63
N PRO A 3 14.88 12.13 2.56
CA PRO A 3 14.63 10.88 1.84
C PRO A 3 14.64 9.64 2.74
N GLU A 4 15.53 9.60 3.73
CA GLU A 4 15.67 8.48 4.68
C GLU A 4 14.42 8.35 5.56
N LEU A 5 13.91 9.48 6.06
CA LEU A 5 12.71 9.48 6.89
C LEU A 5 11.46 9.05 6.11
N ARG A 6 11.38 9.37 4.80
CA ARG A 6 10.31 8.86 3.94
C ARG A 6 10.37 7.34 3.84
N LEU A 7 11.56 6.80 3.63
CA LEU A 7 11.76 5.35 3.50
C LEU A 7 11.41 4.62 4.81
N GLU A 8 11.87 5.13 5.95
CA GLU A 8 11.55 4.52 7.26
C GLU A 8 10.05 4.61 7.59
N LEU A 9 9.38 5.70 7.20
CA LEU A 9 7.92 5.81 7.35
C LEU A 9 7.19 4.77 6.49
N ILE A 10 7.59 4.61 5.22
CA ILE A 10 7.03 3.58 4.33
C ILE A 10 7.29 2.19 4.91
N ARG A 11 8.53 1.93 5.35
CA ARG A 11 8.93 0.64 5.92
C ARG A 11 8.09 0.29 7.14
N GLY A 12 7.88 1.23 8.06
CA GLY A 12 7.04 1.03 9.23
C GLY A 12 5.58 0.73 8.85
N ALA A 13 5.01 1.53 7.94
CA ALA A 13 3.62 1.36 7.50
C ALA A 13 3.39 -0.02 6.84
N PHE A 14 4.27 -0.44 5.94
CA PHE A 14 4.17 -1.75 5.27
C PHE A 14 4.54 -2.92 6.17
N SER A 15 5.37 -2.73 7.20
CA SER A 15 5.67 -3.79 8.17
C SER A 15 4.49 -4.06 9.11
N GLY A 16 3.65 -3.05 9.37
CA GLY A 16 2.45 -3.18 10.20
C GLY A 16 1.24 -3.69 9.42
N ASP A 17 0.86 -2.98 8.35
CA ASP A 17 -0.40 -3.20 7.61
C ASP A 17 -0.18 -3.64 6.16
N GLY A 18 1.06 -3.96 5.79
CA GLY A 18 1.39 -4.41 4.44
C GLY A 18 1.22 -5.92 4.26
N ALA A 19 0.94 -6.32 3.02
CA ALA A 19 0.86 -7.71 2.61
C ALA A 19 1.57 -7.92 1.27
N VAL A 20 2.21 -9.08 1.11
CA VAL A 20 2.81 -9.52 -0.15
C VAL A 20 2.05 -10.74 -0.65
N THR A 21 1.51 -10.66 -1.86
CA THR A 21 0.78 -11.76 -2.48
C THR A 21 1.43 -12.13 -3.81
N THR A 22 1.76 -13.41 -3.98
CA THR A 22 2.16 -13.93 -5.29
C THR A 22 0.95 -14.04 -6.20
N VAL A 23 1.07 -13.56 -7.43
CA VAL A 23 0.03 -13.64 -8.45
C VAL A 23 0.57 -14.32 -9.71
N GLN A 24 -0.32 -14.73 -10.62
CA GLN A 24 0.06 -15.39 -11.88
C GLN A 24 0.98 -16.61 -11.67
N LYS A 25 0.62 -17.51 -10.76
CA LYS A 25 1.41 -18.72 -10.42
C LYS A 25 2.84 -18.41 -9.94
N GLY A 26 3.03 -17.26 -9.28
CA GLY A 26 4.33 -16.86 -8.73
C GLY A 26 5.22 -16.09 -9.70
N GLN A 27 4.73 -15.79 -10.90
CA GLN A 27 5.46 -14.97 -11.87
C GLN A 27 5.38 -13.47 -11.56
N ASN A 28 4.53 -13.06 -10.62
CA ASN A 28 4.33 -11.66 -10.29
C ASN A 28 4.08 -11.48 -8.79
N LEU A 29 4.40 -10.29 -8.28
CA LEU A 29 4.15 -9.91 -6.89
C LEU A 29 3.20 -8.72 -6.81
N MET A 30 2.30 -8.79 -5.82
CA MET A 30 1.43 -7.70 -5.44
C MET A 30 1.78 -7.29 -4.02
N LEU A 31 2.24 -6.05 -3.85
CA LEU A 31 2.40 -5.42 -2.55
C LEU A 31 1.13 -4.61 -2.26
N GLU A 32 0.52 -4.88 -1.12
CA GLU A 32 -0.71 -4.21 -0.70
C GLU A 32 -0.50 -3.53 0.66
N TYR A 33 -1.10 -2.34 0.82
CA TYR A 33 -1.24 -1.64 2.10
C TYR A 33 -2.70 -1.25 2.27
N ALA A 34 -3.32 -1.58 3.40
CA ALA A 34 -4.74 -1.34 3.62
C ALA A 34 -4.99 -0.44 4.82
N THR A 35 -5.90 0.53 4.66
CA THR A 35 -6.36 1.38 5.77
C THR A 35 -7.82 1.76 5.58
N VAL A 36 -8.54 1.99 6.69
CA VAL A 36 -9.91 2.54 6.66
C VAL A 36 -9.93 4.07 6.64
N SER A 37 -8.77 4.72 6.86
CA SER A 37 -8.62 6.17 6.83
C SER A 37 -8.33 6.65 5.40
N LYS A 38 -9.26 7.40 4.80
CA LYS A 38 -9.05 7.98 3.47
C LYS A 38 -7.86 8.93 3.44
N ALA A 39 -7.73 9.79 4.46
CA ALA A 39 -6.62 10.74 4.53
C ALA A 39 -5.26 10.04 4.58
N LEU A 40 -5.18 8.90 5.30
CA LEU A 40 -3.96 8.09 5.34
C LEU A 40 -3.69 7.41 3.99
N ALA A 41 -4.73 6.89 3.32
CA ALA A 41 -4.59 6.30 1.99
C ALA A 41 -4.08 7.32 0.95
N ASP A 42 -4.64 8.53 0.94
CA ASP A 42 -4.22 9.62 0.05
C ASP A 42 -2.77 10.06 0.39
N GLY A 43 -2.45 10.21 1.67
CA GLY A 43 -1.10 10.59 2.13
C GLY A 43 -0.04 9.54 1.80
N MET A 44 -0.34 8.26 1.99
CA MET A 44 0.54 7.15 1.60
C MET A 44 0.73 7.07 0.09
N THR A 45 -0.31 7.38 -0.68
CA THR A 45 -0.22 7.45 -2.16
C THR A 45 0.78 8.53 -2.59
N LEU A 46 0.66 9.74 -2.03
CA LEU A 46 1.60 10.84 -2.31
C LEU A 46 3.01 10.49 -1.85
N LEU A 47 3.17 9.88 -0.67
CA LEU A 47 4.46 9.47 -0.13
C LEU A 47 5.16 8.45 -1.05
N LEU A 48 4.45 7.43 -1.52
CA LEU A 48 4.98 6.45 -2.48
C LEU A 48 5.39 7.11 -3.80
N GLN A 49 4.60 8.06 -4.31
CA GLN A 49 4.93 8.80 -5.52
C GLN A 49 6.24 9.60 -5.37
N THR A 50 6.56 10.10 -4.17
CA THR A 50 7.82 10.80 -3.94
C THR A 50 9.07 9.92 -4.07
N ILE A 51 8.92 8.60 -4.03
CA ILE A 51 10.00 7.62 -4.27
C ILE A 51 9.86 6.93 -5.63
N GLY A 52 9.01 7.46 -6.53
CA GLY A 52 8.81 6.93 -7.87
C GLY A 52 7.86 5.74 -7.98
N VAL A 53 7.16 5.38 -6.89
CA VAL A 53 6.20 4.27 -6.87
C VAL A 53 4.79 4.81 -7.01
N VAL A 54 4.07 4.39 -8.06
CA VAL A 54 2.69 4.80 -8.31
C VAL A 54 1.74 3.64 -7.96
N PRO A 55 1.07 3.66 -6.79
CA PRO A 55 0.10 2.63 -6.46
C PRO A 55 -1.23 2.86 -7.18
N SER A 56 -1.97 1.77 -7.40
CA SER A 56 -3.41 1.85 -7.67
C SER A 56 -4.20 1.77 -6.36
N ILE A 57 -5.37 2.39 -6.28
CA ILE A 57 -6.24 2.32 -5.10
C ILE A 57 -7.48 1.48 -5.44
N ARG A 58 -7.78 0.51 -4.57
CA ARG A 58 -9.01 -0.26 -4.60
C ARG A 58 -9.78 -0.03 -3.30
N THR A 59 -11.10 0.11 -3.39
CA THR A 59 -11.97 0.08 -2.21
C THR A 59 -12.59 -1.30 -2.04
N ARG A 60 -12.73 -1.76 -0.79
CA ARG A 60 -13.36 -3.04 -0.47
C ARG A 60 -14.03 -3.00 0.90
N TRP A 61 -15.22 -3.59 1.01
CA TRP A 61 -15.81 -3.91 2.31
C TRP A 61 -15.20 -5.22 2.83
N MET A 62 -14.55 -5.16 4.00
CA MET A 62 -13.88 -6.32 4.60
C MET A 62 -14.84 -7.04 5.56
N ASN A 63 -14.67 -8.36 5.72
CA ASN A 63 -15.63 -9.24 6.43
C ASN A 63 -16.00 -8.77 7.85
N LYS A 64 -15.06 -8.13 8.56
CA LYS A 64 -15.26 -7.65 9.94
C LYS A 64 -15.27 -6.12 10.05
N SER A 65 -15.21 -5.40 8.93
CA SER A 65 -15.12 -3.94 8.94
C SER A 65 -16.51 -3.31 9.01
N THR A 66 -16.61 -2.22 9.76
CA THR A 66 -17.81 -1.36 9.85
C THR A 66 -17.84 -0.28 8.76
N GLN A 67 -16.74 -0.11 8.02
CA GLN A 67 -16.59 0.85 6.93
C GLN A 67 -15.75 0.30 5.77
N VAL A 68 -15.74 1.01 4.64
CA VAL A 68 -14.91 0.61 3.49
C VAL A 68 -13.43 0.77 3.82
N ALA A 69 -12.62 -0.19 3.37
CA ALA A 69 -11.17 -0.09 3.40
C ALA A 69 -10.64 0.40 2.04
N TYR A 70 -9.56 1.18 2.08
CA TYR A 70 -8.77 1.64 0.95
C TYR A 70 -7.50 0.79 0.88
N ILE A 71 -7.26 0.14 -0.24
CA ILE A 71 -6.15 -0.78 -0.47
C ILE A 71 -5.28 -0.19 -1.56
N LEU A 72 -4.09 0.25 -1.19
CA LEU A 72 -3.03 0.67 -2.11
C LEU A 72 -2.36 -0.60 -2.64
N ARG A 73 -2.21 -0.71 -3.95
CA ARG A 73 -1.64 -1.88 -4.62
C ARG A 73 -0.51 -1.46 -5.54
N VAL A 74 0.66 -2.04 -5.33
CA VAL A 74 1.84 -1.89 -6.19
C VAL A 74 2.08 -3.25 -6.84
N SER A 75 1.93 -3.29 -8.16
CA SER A 75 2.29 -4.48 -8.95
C SER A 75 3.76 -4.39 -9.32
N GLY A 76 4.50 -5.46 -9.06
CA GLY A 76 5.90 -5.58 -9.43
C GLY A 76 6.12 -6.88 -10.19
N TYR A 77 6.84 -6.78 -11.29
CA TYR A 77 7.45 -7.88 -12.02
C TYR A 77 8.97 -7.65 -11.99
N GLU A 78 9.74 -8.65 -11.61
CA GLU A 78 11.16 -8.77 -11.97
C GLU A 78 11.31 -10.00 -12.88
#